data_AF-A0A2V8Z1D4-F1
#
_entry.id   AF-A0A2V8Z1D4-F1
#
_cell.length_a   1.000
_cell.length_b   1.000
_cell.length_c   1.000
_cell.angle_alpha   90.00
_cell.angle_beta   90.00
_cell.angle_gamma   90.00
#
_symmetry.space_group_name_H-M   'P 1'
#
loop_
_entity.id
_entity.type
_entity.pdbx_description
1 polymer ?
#
loop_
_entity_poly.entity_id
_entity_poly.type
_entity_poly.pdbx_seq_one_letter_code
_entity_poly.pdbx_strand_id
1 'polypeptide(L)'
;MDAHNCYPYFGWWADRIGRALSAGTPLAIEQDLFWYTDPHTKQSHSIVAHGAPAEGNEPTLREYFFERVRPVVEKALRDGDSKDWPLITLNLDLKSEEPEHLAAIWQLLTEYRDWITTARRGSDIREMGALAVKPILVLTGESERQKAAFYDNLPVGSSLLVFGATPTHNADPSAPPAAIAPNGPDNYHRWWNNSWRVVEPAGQPNAGEWTTAKEARLRNLVQYAHERGFWIRFYTLDGVSQSEESCRGIFHSYNFGSRPAVEARWQAAERAGVDYIATDQYEDLARLLAHSR
;
A
#
# COMPACT_ATOMS: atom_id res chain seq x y z
N MET A 1 7.49 3.07 6.72
CA MET A 1 7.14 4.15 5.76
C MET A 1 6.51 3.52 4.55
N ASP A 2 5.51 4.18 3.98
CA ASP A 2 4.91 3.81 2.70
C ASP A 2 4.94 5.00 1.72
N ALA A 3 5.62 4.83 0.59
CA ALA A 3 5.69 5.81 -0.48
C ALA A 3 4.38 5.77 -1.30
N HIS A 4 3.45 6.66 -0.94
CA HIS A 4 2.16 6.83 -1.60
C HIS A 4 2.33 7.49 -2.97
N ASN A 5 1.43 7.19 -3.92
CA ASN A 5 1.48 7.67 -5.29
C ASN A 5 2.89 7.62 -5.91
N CYS A 6 3.65 6.55 -5.68
CA CYS A 6 5.07 6.51 -6.03
C CYS A 6 5.30 6.22 -7.51
N TYR A 7 4.55 6.87 -8.40
CA TYR A 7 4.48 6.65 -9.83
C TYR A 7 4.35 7.96 -10.62
N PRO A 8 4.72 7.99 -11.92
CA PRO A 8 4.56 9.17 -12.75
C PRO A 8 3.10 9.36 -13.13
N TYR A 9 2.66 10.60 -13.23
CA TYR A 9 1.37 10.91 -13.84
C TYR A 9 1.43 12.27 -14.53
N PHE A 10 0.69 12.42 -15.63
CA PHE A 10 0.72 13.59 -16.52
C PHE A 10 2.13 13.98 -17.01
N GLY A 11 3.03 13.01 -17.17
CA GLY A 11 4.42 13.23 -17.62
C GLY A 11 5.37 13.78 -16.55
N TRP A 12 4.92 13.90 -15.30
CA TRP A 12 5.73 14.37 -14.18
C TRP A 12 6.22 13.21 -13.30
N TRP A 13 7.28 13.47 -12.52
CA TRP A 13 7.71 12.65 -11.38
C TRP A 13 8.11 11.19 -11.68
N ALA A 14 8.67 10.91 -12.86
CA ALA A 14 9.20 9.60 -13.24
C ALA A 14 10.38 9.10 -12.37
N ASP A 15 10.88 9.95 -11.48
CA ASP A 15 11.95 9.69 -10.51
C ASP A 15 11.45 9.27 -9.12
N ARG A 16 10.13 9.32 -8.83
CA ARG A 16 9.56 9.02 -7.50
C ARG A 16 10.03 7.68 -6.93
N ILE A 17 10.01 6.61 -7.72
CA ILE A 17 10.48 5.30 -7.24
C ILE A 17 11.98 5.30 -6.91
N GLY A 18 12.81 6.03 -7.67
CA GLY A 18 14.23 6.17 -7.38
C GLY A 18 14.47 6.93 -6.08
N ARG A 19 13.69 7.98 -5.84
CA ARG A 19 13.70 8.76 -4.58
C ARG A 19 13.25 7.93 -3.39
N ALA A 20 12.17 7.16 -3.53
CA ALA A 20 11.70 6.24 -2.49
C ALA A 20 12.76 5.18 -2.16
N LEU A 21 13.37 4.54 -3.16
CA LEU A 21 14.44 3.56 -2.93
C LEU A 21 15.68 4.18 -2.26
N SER A 22 16.00 5.43 -2.58
CA SER A 22 17.12 6.16 -1.96
C SER A 22 16.90 6.47 -0.48
N ALA A 23 15.65 6.45 -0.01
CA ALA A 23 15.31 6.57 1.41
C ALA A 23 15.58 5.29 2.22
N GLY A 24 15.89 4.17 1.56
CA GLY A 24 16.32 2.92 2.18
C GLY A 24 15.19 1.92 2.46
N THR A 25 15.58 0.67 2.70
CA THR A 25 14.70 -0.46 3.04
C THR A 25 14.81 -0.81 4.53
N PRO A 26 13.76 -1.37 5.17
CA PRO A 26 12.48 -1.75 4.58
C PRO A 26 11.56 -0.55 4.30
N LEU A 27 10.84 -0.59 3.18
CA LEU A 27 9.81 0.40 2.83
C LEU A 27 8.62 -0.25 2.10
N ALA A 28 7.47 0.40 2.14
CA ALA A 28 6.37 0.13 1.24
C ALA A 28 6.34 1.14 0.08
N ILE A 29 5.84 0.70 -1.07
CA ILE A 29 5.68 1.50 -2.29
C ILE A 29 4.30 1.17 -2.86
N GLU A 30 3.46 2.19 -2.99
CA GLU A 30 2.17 2.08 -3.64
C GLU A 30 2.27 2.30 -5.15
N GLN A 31 1.52 1.50 -5.91
CA GLN A 31 1.33 1.66 -7.36
C GLN A 31 -0.16 1.59 -7.70
N ASP A 32 -0.64 2.63 -8.39
CA ASP A 32 -1.98 2.64 -8.95
C ASP A 32 -2.01 1.92 -10.29
N LEU A 33 -2.96 0.99 -10.47
CA LEU A 33 -3.08 0.23 -11.71
C LEU A 33 -4.43 0.46 -12.38
N PHE A 34 -4.40 0.70 -13.68
CA PHE A 34 -5.58 0.92 -14.50
C PHE A 34 -5.53 0.07 -15.78
N TRP A 35 -6.68 -0.48 -16.17
CA TRP A 35 -6.83 -1.19 -17.44
C TRP A 35 -7.08 -0.21 -18.57
N TYR A 36 -6.06 0.00 -19.39
CA TYR A 36 -6.18 0.85 -20.56
C TYR A 36 -6.60 0.04 -21.78
N THR A 37 -7.49 0.60 -22.60
CA THR A 37 -7.83 0.07 -23.93
C THR A 37 -7.62 1.16 -24.96
N ASP A 38 -6.68 0.93 -25.87
CA ASP A 38 -6.39 1.87 -26.95
C ASP A 38 -7.64 2.04 -27.84
N PRO A 39 -8.16 3.27 -28.00
CA PRO A 39 -9.38 3.51 -28.76
C PRO A 39 -9.21 3.21 -30.26
N HIS A 40 -8.00 3.26 -30.80
CA HIS A 40 -7.67 2.99 -32.20
C HIS A 40 -7.37 1.52 -32.47
N THR A 41 -6.46 0.92 -31.69
CA THR A 41 -6.00 -0.46 -31.93
C THR A 41 -6.88 -1.51 -31.25
N LYS A 42 -7.70 -1.11 -30.28
CA LYS A 42 -8.49 -1.98 -29.39
C LYS A 42 -7.64 -2.95 -28.55
N GLN A 43 -6.33 -2.73 -28.50
CA GLN A 43 -5.46 -3.49 -27.61
C GLN A 43 -5.58 -2.94 -26.20
N SER A 44 -5.62 -3.86 -25.23
CA SER A 44 -5.74 -3.51 -23.82
C SER A 44 -4.58 -4.05 -23.02
N HIS A 45 -4.16 -3.30 -22.00
CA HIS A 45 -3.10 -3.69 -21.07
C HIS A 45 -3.19 -2.92 -19.75
N SER A 46 -2.53 -3.46 -18.73
CA SER A 46 -2.41 -2.81 -17.42
C SER A 46 -1.31 -1.76 -17.47
N ILE A 47 -1.64 -0.54 -17.04
CA ILE A 47 -0.71 0.59 -16.94
C ILE A 47 -0.67 1.12 -15.51
N VAL A 48 0.42 1.80 -15.16
CA VAL A 48 0.53 2.52 -13.89
C VAL A 48 -0.10 3.90 -14.04
N ALA A 49 -1.32 4.06 -13.52
CA ALA A 49 -2.08 5.31 -13.61
C ALA A 49 -3.19 5.37 -12.54
N HIS A 50 -3.51 6.57 -12.08
CA HIS A 50 -4.62 6.82 -11.14
C HIS A 50 -6.02 6.63 -11.76
N GLY A 51 -6.11 6.59 -13.09
CA GLY A 51 -7.36 6.46 -13.83
C GLY A 51 -7.40 7.40 -15.04
N ALA A 52 -8.58 7.62 -15.58
CA ALA A 52 -8.77 8.49 -16.74
C ALA A 52 -8.59 9.99 -16.40
N PRO A 53 -8.08 10.82 -17.34
CA PRO A 53 -7.63 10.42 -18.68
C PRO A 53 -6.27 9.72 -18.63
N ALA A 54 -6.14 8.63 -19.39
CA ALA A 54 -4.90 7.91 -19.63
C ALA A 54 -4.61 7.86 -21.14
N GLU A 55 -3.35 7.97 -21.52
CA GLU A 55 -2.92 8.05 -22.93
C GLU A 55 -2.44 6.71 -23.48
N GLY A 56 -2.15 5.73 -22.60
CA GLY A 56 -1.56 4.44 -22.95
C GLY A 56 -0.04 4.49 -23.13
N ASN A 57 0.59 5.63 -22.85
CA ASN A 57 2.05 5.79 -22.83
C ASN A 57 2.62 5.71 -21.41
N GLU A 58 1.76 5.59 -20.41
CA GLU A 58 2.13 5.36 -19.02
C GLU A 58 2.87 4.01 -18.90
N PRO A 59 3.87 3.92 -18.03
CA PRO A 59 4.66 2.70 -17.95
C PRO A 59 3.85 1.56 -17.35
N THR A 60 4.26 0.33 -17.65
CA THR A 60 3.68 -0.86 -17.02
C THR A 60 4.24 -1.08 -15.61
N LEU A 61 3.56 -1.88 -14.78
CA LEU A 61 4.09 -2.29 -13.47
C LEU A 61 5.44 -3.02 -13.59
N ARG A 62 5.66 -3.75 -14.69
CA ARG A 62 6.96 -4.39 -14.98
C ARG A 62 8.06 -3.35 -15.06
N GLU A 63 7.92 -2.40 -15.99
CA GLU A 63 8.97 -1.43 -16.31
C GLU A 63 9.22 -0.47 -15.16
N TYR A 64 8.14 -0.03 -14.50
CA TYR A 64 8.24 1.03 -13.52
C TYR A 64 8.52 0.53 -12.10
N PHE A 65 7.98 -0.63 -11.70
CA PHE A 65 8.27 -1.20 -10.38
C PHE A 65 9.33 -2.29 -10.46
N PHE A 66 9.02 -3.44 -11.08
CA PHE A 66 9.87 -4.64 -10.98
C PHE A 66 11.29 -4.42 -11.51
N GLU A 67 11.44 -3.78 -12.67
CA GLU A 67 12.76 -3.49 -13.23
C GLU A 67 13.55 -2.45 -12.41
N ARG A 68 12.87 -1.51 -11.76
CA ARG A 68 13.51 -0.50 -10.92
C ARG A 68 13.97 -1.05 -9.57
N VAL A 69 13.23 -2.00 -8.99
CA VAL A 69 13.62 -2.65 -7.72
C VAL A 69 14.58 -3.83 -7.91
N ARG A 70 14.71 -4.36 -9.14
CA ARG A 70 15.56 -5.50 -9.50
C ARG A 70 16.95 -5.46 -8.85
N PRO A 71 17.73 -4.36 -8.90
CA PRO A 71 19.08 -4.35 -8.32
C PRO A 71 19.08 -4.61 -6.81
N VAL A 72 18.09 -4.09 -6.09
CA VAL A 72 17.92 -4.27 -4.64
C VAL A 72 17.55 -5.73 -4.33
N VAL A 73 16.55 -6.25 -5.06
CA VAL A 73 15.99 -7.58 -4.83
C VAL A 73 16.99 -8.68 -5.19
N GLU A 74 17.60 -8.61 -6.37
CA GLU A 74 18.56 -9.64 -6.79
C GLU A 74 19.83 -9.62 -5.93
N LYS A 75 20.24 -8.44 -5.42
CA LYS A 75 21.32 -8.39 -4.43
C LYS A 75 20.92 -9.13 -3.16
N ALA A 76 19.74 -8.87 -2.62
CA ALA A 76 19.26 -9.53 -1.41
C ALA A 76 19.15 -11.07 -1.57
N LEU A 77 18.64 -11.53 -2.72
CA LEU A 77 18.57 -12.96 -3.03
C LEU A 77 19.95 -13.61 -3.14
N ARG A 78 20.94 -12.92 -3.72
CA ARG A 78 22.33 -13.42 -3.80
C ARG A 78 23.01 -13.47 -2.44
N ASP A 79 22.80 -12.45 -1.60
CA ASP A 79 23.41 -12.37 -0.27
C ASP A 79 22.82 -13.41 0.69
N GLY A 80 21.55 -13.78 0.50
CA GLY A 80 20.87 -14.82 1.26
C GLY A 80 20.53 -14.45 2.72
N ASP A 81 20.86 -13.23 3.15
CA ASP A 81 20.45 -12.70 4.46
C ASP A 81 18.99 -12.27 4.43
N SER A 82 18.12 -13.11 5.00
CA SER A 82 16.69 -12.89 5.06
C SER A 82 16.23 -12.20 6.36
N LYS A 83 17.15 -11.74 7.21
CA LYS A 83 16.81 -11.17 8.53
C LYS A 83 15.85 -9.98 8.43
N ASP A 84 16.05 -9.15 7.41
CA ASP A 84 15.30 -7.90 7.21
C ASP A 84 14.22 -8.03 6.13
N TRP A 85 13.91 -9.25 5.67
CA TRP A 85 12.85 -9.47 4.68
C TRP A 85 11.46 -9.39 5.34
N PRO A 86 10.43 -8.89 4.62
CA PRO A 86 10.49 -8.30 3.28
C PRO A 86 11.18 -6.93 3.26
N LEU A 87 11.97 -6.67 2.22
CA LEU A 87 12.65 -5.39 2.02
C LEU A 87 11.72 -4.34 1.42
N ILE A 88 10.80 -4.78 0.55
CA ILE A 88 9.86 -3.92 -0.15
C ILE A 88 8.47 -4.51 -0.03
N THR A 89 7.52 -3.73 0.46
CA THR A 89 6.10 -4.06 0.32
C THR A 89 5.54 -3.32 -0.90
N LEU A 90 5.11 -4.04 -1.92
CA LEU A 90 4.35 -3.49 -3.05
C LEU A 90 2.87 -3.43 -2.65
N ASN A 91 2.32 -2.23 -2.55
CA ASN A 91 0.89 -2.01 -2.33
C ASN A 91 0.20 -1.71 -3.68
N LEU A 92 -0.68 -2.58 -4.12
CA LEU A 92 -1.44 -2.43 -5.36
C LEU A 92 -2.79 -1.76 -5.08
N ASP A 93 -2.98 -0.58 -5.66
CA ASP A 93 -4.26 0.13 -5.62
C ASP A 93 -4.89 0.12 -7.02
N LEU A 94 -5.81 -0.83 -7.22
CA LEU A 94 -6.44 -1.08 -8.51
C LEU A 94 -7.58 -0.08 -8.73
N LYS A 95 -7.43 0.75 -9.77
CA LYS A 95 -8.40 1.75 -10.20
C LYS A 95 -9.47 1.18 -11.12
N SER A 96 -9.23 0.00 -11.67
CA SER A 96 -10.19 -0.80 -12.41
C SER A 96 -9.93 -2.30 -12.20
N GLU A 97 -10.94 -3.14 -12.41
CA GLU A 97 -10.92 -4.56 -12.01
C GLU A 97 -11.52 -5.49 -13.06
N GLU A 98 -11.29 -5.18 -14.34
CA GLU A 98 -11.63 -6.06 -15.44
C GLU A 98 -10.97 -7.44 -15.23
N PRO A 99 -11.64 -8.56 -15.57
CA PRO A 99 -11.06 -9.89 -15.42
C PRO A 99 -9.69 -10.05 -16.10
N GLU A 100 -9.53 -9.46 -17.28
CA GLU A 100 -8.28 -9.43 -18.05
C GLU A 100 -7.19 -8.62 -17.35
N HIS A 101 -7.56 -7.54 -16.65
CA HIS A 101 -6.65 -6.75 -15.84
C HIS A 101 -6.09 -7.57 -14.67
N LEU A 102 -6.99 -8.20 -13.90
CA LEU A 102 -6.61 -9.06 -12.77
C LEU A 102 -5.76 -10.25 -13.25
N ALA A 103 -6.10 -10.85 -14.39
CA ALA A 103 -5.32 -11.93 -14.99
C ALA A 103 -3.91 -11.47 -15.42
N ALA A 104 -3.79 -10.28 -16.03
CA ALA A 104 -2.51 -9.72 -16.43
C ALA A 104 -1.61 -9.42 -15.21
N ILE A 105 -2.18 -8.87 -14.13
CA ILE A 105 -1.47 -8.66 -12.87
C ILE A 105 -0.99 -10.01 -12.31
N TRP A 106 -1.88 -11.01 -12.21
CA TRP A 106 -1.52 -12.33 -11.68
C TRP A 106 -0.41 -13.00 -12.49
N GLN A 107 -0.47 -12.91 -13.82
CA GLN A 107 0.57 -13.43 -14.71
C GLN A 107 1.92 -12.75 -14.43
N LEU A 108 1.94 -11.41 -14.32
CA LEU A 108 3.16 -10.67 -14.01
C LEU A 108 3.73 -11.06 -12.64
N LEU A 109 2.89 -11.13 -11.59
CA LEU A 109 3.34 -11.58 -10.27
C LEU A 109 3.90 -13.01 -10.32
N THR A 110 3.30 -13.89 -11.15
CA THR A 110 3.78 -15.27 -11.34
C THR A 110 5.16 -15.31 -11.97
N GLU A 111 5.47 -14.42 -12.91
CA GLU A 111 6.82 -14.32 -13.49
C GLU A 111 7.87 -13.89 -12.45
N TYR A 112 7.49 -13.05 -11.49
CA TYR A 112 8.36 -12.57 -10.41
C TYR A 112 8.20 -13.37 -9.10
N ARG A 113 7.57 -14.55 -9.13
CA ARG A 113 7.27 -15.37 -7.94
C ARG A 113 8.49 -15.71 -7.08
N ASP A 114 9.68 -15.72 -7.69
CA ASP A 114 10.91 -16.03 -6.97
C ASP A 114 11.36 -14.89 -6.06
N TRP A 115 10.83 -13.69 -6.24
CA TRP A 115 11.10 -12.50 -5.43
C TRP A 115 10.03 -12.25 -4.37
N ILE A 116 8.84 -12.84 -4.55
CA ILE A 116 7.62 -12.53 -3.80
C ILE A 116 7.42 -13.48 -2.61
N THR A 117 7.05 -12.90 -1.47
CA THR A 117 6.63 -13.58 -0.25
C THR A 117 5.33 -14.31 -0.54
N THR A 118 5.29 -15.60 -0.24
CA THR A 118 4.12 -16.42 -0.57
C THR A 118 3.52 -17.08 0.66
N ALA A 119 2.27 -17.52 0.55
CA ALA A 119 1.67 -18.49 1.47
C ALA A 119 1.04 -19.61 0.67
N ARG A 120 0.91 -20.80 1.26
CA ARG A 120 0.12 -21.87 0.65
C ARG A 120 -1.36 -21.52 0.74
N ARG A 121 -2.11 -21.71 -0.35
CA ARG A 121 -3.58 -21.68 -0.34
C ARG A 121 -4.13 -22.94 0.33
N GLY A 122 -4.85 -22.77 1.43
CA GLY A 122 -5.57 -23.84 2.13
C GLY A 122 -6.87 -24.26 1.43
N SER A 123 -7.49 -25.34 1.93
CA SER A 123 -8.87 -25.69 1.56
C SER A 123 -9.91 -24.89 2.34
N ASP A 124 -9.55 -24.37 3.52
CA ASP A 124 -10.34 -23.44 4.31
C ASP A 124 -9.59 -22.10 4.36
N ILE A 125 -10.27 -21.00 3.99
CA ILE A 125 -9.66 -19.66 4.04
C ILE A 125 -9.26 -19.27 5.45
N ARG A 126 -9.93 -19.78 6.49
CA ARG A 126 -9.61 -19.48 7.89
C ARG A 126 -8.30 -20.12 8.34
N GLU A 127 -7.80 -21.12 7.62
CA GLU A 127 -6.50 -21.72 7.88
C GLU A 127 -5.40 -20.87 7.27
N MET A 128 -4.86 -19.95 8.08
CA MET A 128 -3.78 -19.07 7.66
C MET A 128 -2.52 -19.87 7.32
N GLY A 129 -2.16 -19.93 6.02
CA GLY A 129 -0.87 -20.46 5.59
C GLY A 129 0.29 -19.64 6.14
N ALA A 130 1.37 -20.31 6.56
CA ALA A 130 2.61 -19.67 6.96
C ALA A 130 3.24 -18.93 5.77
N LEU A 131 3.87 -17.78 6.04
CA LEU A 131 4.56 -17.01 5.03
C LEU A 131 5.94 -17.61 4.73
N ALA A 132 6.18 -17.94 3.47
CA ALA A 132 7.51 -18.12 2.93
C ALA A 132 8.03 -16.74 2.51
N VAL A 133 8.69 -16.07 3.46
CA VAL A 133 9.14 -14.68 3.33
C VAL A 133 10.25 -14.56 2.28
N LYS A 134 10.11 -13.57 1.40
CA LYS A 134 11.05 -13.19 0.34
C LYS A 134 11.20 -11.66 0.29
N PRO A 135 12.11 -11.09 -0.53
CA PRO A 135 12.36 -9.65 -0.53
C PRO A 135 11.14 -8.76 -0.80
N ILE A 136 10.15 -9.23 -1.56
CA ILE A 136 8.93 -8.47 -1.86
C ILE A 136 7.74 -9.07 -1.13
N LEU A 137 6.92 -8.25 -0.46
CA LEU A 137 5.56 -8.60 -0.04
C LEU A 137 4.57 -7.84 -0.93
N VAL A 138 3.53 -8.51 -1.46
CA VAL A 138 2.52 -7.83 -2.28
C VAL A 138 1.20 -7.78 -1.52
N LEU A 139 0.65 -6.57 -1.38
CA LEU A 139 -0.62 -6.29 -0.74
C LEU A 139 -1.56 -5.66 -1.77
N THR A 140 -2.86 -5.90 -1.63
CA THR A 140 -3.91 -5.31 -2.47
C THR A 140 -5.12 -4.90 -1.63
N GLY A 141 -6.04 -4.15 -2.23
CA GLY A 141 -7.20 -3.57 -1.57
C GLY A 141 -8.27 -4.57 -1.08
N GLU A 142 -9.37 -3.99 -0.60
CA GLU A 142 -10.59 -4.69 -0.17
C GLU A 142 -11.51 -4.87 -1.39
N SER A 143 -11.51 -6.05 -2.02
CA SER A 143 -12.36 -6.32 -3.18
C SER A 143 -12.65 -7.80 -3.36
N GLU A 144 -13.94 -8.14 -3.52
CA GLU A 144 -14.38 -9.49 -3.85
C GLU A 144 -13.90 -9.94 -5.23
N ARG A 145 -13.72 -9.02 -6.20
CA ARG A 145 -13.19 -9.38 -7.53
C ARG A 145 -11.71 -9.74 -7.44
N GLN A 146 -10.93 -8.97 -6.68
CA GLN A 146 -9.53 -9.28 -6.42
C GLN A 146 -9.38 -10.60 -5.67
N LYS A 147 -10.19 -10.82 -4.62
CA LYS A 147 -10.22 -12.09 -3.89
C LYS A 147 -10.56 -13.26 -4.82
N ALA A 148 -11.55 -13.10 -5.71
CA ALA A 148 -11.90 -14.15 -6.66
C ALA A 148 -10.71 -14.50 -7.56
N ALA A 149 -10.04 -13.50 -8.14
CA ALA A 149 -8.93 -13.68 -9.06
C ALA A 149 -7.65 -14.20 -8.39
N PHE A 150 -7.31 -13.69 -7.20
CA PHE A 150 -6.04 -13.94 -6.52
C PHE A 150 -6.10 -14.99 -5.41
N TYR A 151 -7.30 -15.48 -5.09
CA TYR A 151 -7.49 -16.52 -4.08
C TYR A 151 -8.50 -17.59 -4.51
N ASP A 152 -9.76 -17.24 -4.74
CA ASP A 152 -10.83 -18.26 -4.87
C ASP A 152 -10.63 -19.18 -6.07
N ASN A 153 -10.22 -18.60 -7.22
CA ASN A 153 -10.03 -19.33 -8.48
C ASN A 153 -8.73 -20.14 -8.53
N LEU A 154 -7.86 -20.01 -7.53
CA LEU A 154 -6.60 -20.75 -7.50
C LEU A 154 -6.83 -22.18 -6.97
N PRO A 155 -6.11 -23.20 -7.46
CA PRO A 155 -6.18 -24.55 -6.90
C PRO A 155 -5.71 -24.60 -5.44
N VAL A 156 -6.33 -25.47 -4.61
CA VAL A 156 -5.81 -25.74 -3.25
C VAL A 156 -4.36 -26.20 -3.34
N GLY A 157 -3.50 -25.65 -2.48
CA GLY A 157 -2.08 -25.93 -2.45
C GLY A 157 -1.22 -25.05 -3.37
N SER A 158 -1.81 -24.17 -4.17
CA SER A 158 -1.06 -23.15 -4.90
C SER A 158 -0.34 -22.17 -3.97
N SER A 159 0.64 -21.45 -4.51
CA SER A 159 1.26 -20.31 -3.83
C SER A 159 0.42 -19.05 -4.06
N LEU A 160 -0.04 -18.43 -2.98
CA LEU A 160 -0.55 -17.07 -3.00
C LEU A 160 0.61 -16.10 -3.20
N LEU A 161 0.45 -15.15 -4.10
CA LEU A 161 1.47 -14.15 -4.45
C LEU A 161 1.10 -12.74 -3.96
N VAL A 162 -0.15 -12.55 -3.51
CA VAL A 162 -0.70 -11.26 -3.06
C VAL A 162 -1.71 -11.50 -1.95
N PHE A 163 -1.81 -10.55 -1.02
CA PHE A 163 -2.71 -10.61 0.13
C PHE A 163 -3.63 -9.39 0.16
N GLY A 164 -4.94 -9.62 0.32
CA GLY A 164 -5.97 -8.57 0.29
C GLY A 164 -6.16 -7.88 1.64
N ALA A 165 -6.78 -6.69 1.62
CA ALA A 165 -7.18 -5.99 2.82
C ALA A 165 -8.44 -6.62 3.42
N THR A 166 -8.54 -6.66 4.75
CA THR A 166 -9.74 -7.16 5.43
C THR A 166 -10.96 -6.30 5.12
N PRO A 167 -12.15 -6.88 4.96
CA PRO A 167 -13.37 -6.11 4.77
C PRO A 167 -13.68 -5.15 5.92
N THR A 168 -14.14 -3.94 5.58
CA THR A 168 -14.36 -2.86 6.55
C THR A 168 -15.76 -2.23 6.46
N HIS A 169 -16.30 -1.82 7.61
CA HIS A 169 -17.56 -1.09 7.75
C HIS A 169 -17.29 0.38 8.06
N ASN A 170 -17.14 1.19 7.01
CA ASN A 170 -16.69 2.59 7.14
C ASN A 170 -17.82 3.63 7.22
N ALA A 171 -19.07 3.20 7.44
CA ALA A 171 -20.21 4.11 7.54
C ALA A 171 -20.08 5.10 8.72
N ASP A 172 -19.52 4.63 9.84
CA ASP A 172 -19.08 5.47 10.96
C ASP A 172 -17.58 5.25 11.19
N PRO A 173 -16.70 6.14 10.70
CA PRO A 173 -15.26 6.00 10.91
C PRO A 173 -14.84 6.18 12.38
N SER A 174 -15.73 6.68 13.24
CA SER A 174 -15.49 6.85 14.67
C SER A 174 -15.84 5.61 15.49
N ALA A 175 -16.48 4.61 14.87
CA ALA A 175 -16.89 3.39 15.55
C ALA A 175 -15.71 2.64 16.17
N PRO A 176 -15.91 1.81 17.21
CA PRO A 176 -14.84 0.98 17.76
C PRO A 176 -14.17 0.10 16.69
N PRO A 177 -12.88 -0.23 16.81
CA PRO A 177 -12.17 -1.05 15.81
C PRO A 177 -12.89 -2.37 15.47
N ALA A 178 -13.50 -3.01 16.47
CA ALA A 178 -14.27 -4.24 16.31
C ALA A 178 -15.56 -4.09 15.49
N ALA A 179 -16.12 -2.88 15.39
CA ALA A 179 -17.25 -2.60 14.53
C ALA A 179 -16.81 -2.29 13.09
N ILE A 180 -15.63 -1.66 12.92
CA ILE A 180 -15.07 -1.33 11.61
C ILE A 180 -14.53 -2.57 10.90
N ALA A 181 -13.66 -3.35 11.55
CA ALA A 181 -13.05 -4.55 10.98
C ALA A 181 -13.39 -5.78 11.84
N PRO A 182 -14.63 -6.28 11.81
CA PRO A 182 -15.11 -7.30 12.75
C PRO A 182 -14.46 -8.67 12.58
N ASN A 183 -13.93 -8.96 11.39
CA ASN A 183 -13.32 -10.25 11.05
C ASN A 183 -11.83 -10.27 11.44
N GLY A 184 -11.29 -11.46 11.72
CA GLY A 184 -9.85 -11.66 11.92
C GLY A 184 -9.12 -11.80 10.57
N PRO A 185 -7.78 -11.84 10.57
CA PRO A 185 -7.05 -12.19 9.36
C PRO A 185 -7.37 -13.63 8.96
N ASP A 186 -7.22 -13.88 7.67
CA ASP A 186 -7.40 -15.22 7.09
C ASP A 186 -6.30 -15.49 6.07
N ASN A 187 -6.36 -16.60 5.34
CA ASN A 187 -5.30 -17.01 4.42
C ASN A 187 -4.96 -15.93 3.38
N TYR A 188 -5.93 -15.10 2.98
CA TYR A 188 -5.80 -14.02 1.98
C TYR A 188 -5.85 -12.62 2.60
N HIS A 189 -6.77 -12.36 3.52
CA HIS A 189 -6.94 -11.05 4.15
C HIS A 189 -5.94 -10.86 5.29
N ARG A 190 -4.80 -10.21 5.02
CA ARG A 190 -3.66 -10.13 5.97
C ARG A 190 -3.38 -8.75 6.54
N TRP A 191 -4.08 -7.73 6.08
CA TRP A 191 -3.83 -6.36 6.52
C TRP A 191 -5.09 -5.51 6.55
N TRP A 192 -4.99 -4.37 7.22
CA TRP A 192 -6.08 -3.42 7.40
C TRP A 192 -5.65 -2.05 6.86
N ASN A 193 -6.20 -1.69 5.70
CA ASN A 193 -5.89 -0.44 4.99
C ASN A 193 -6.92 0.64 5.34
N ASN A 194 -6.48 1.73 5.98
CA ASN A 194 -7.39 2.74 6.53
C ASN A 194 -7.13 4.14 5.99
N SER A 195 -8.20 4.83 5.59
CA SER A 195 -8.17 6.29 5.51
C SER A 195 -7.91 6.88 6.90
N TRP A 196 -7.17 7.98 6.98
CA TRP A 196 -6.94 8.69 8.24
C TRP A 196 -8.22 9.14 8.96
N ARG A 197 -9.36 9.18 8.25
CA ARG A 197 -10.67 9.49 8.83
C ARG A 197 -11.06 8.62 10.02
N VAL A 198 -10.53 7.39 10.14
CA VAL A 198 -10.81 6.56 11.32
C VAL A 198 -10.15 7.08 12.60
N VAL A 199 -9.14 7.96 12.46
CA VAL A 199 -8.47 8.68 13.57
C VAL A 199 -9.04 10.08 13.73
N GLU A 200 -9.19 10.80 12.61
CA GLU A 200 -9.74 12.17 12.58
C GLU A 200 -10.91 12.26 11.57
N PRO A 201 -12.16 12.05 12.03
CA PRO A 201 -13.34 11.90 11.15
C PRO A 201 -13.61 13.06 10.19
N ALA A 202 -13.18 14.27 10.55
CA ALA A 202 -13.31 15.46 9.71
C ALA A 202 -12.41 15.42 8.45
N GLY A 203 -11.44 14.50 8.40
CA GLY A 203 -10.44 14.39 7.35
C GLY A 203 -9.26 15.36 7.54
N GLN A 204 -8.21 15.12 6.77
CA GLN A 204 -6.92 15.81 6.86
C GLN A 204 -7.04 17.34 6.69
N PRO A 205 -7.82 17.89 5.74
CA PRO A 205 -7.93 19.34 5.56
C PRO A 205 -8.63 20.06 6.72
N ASN A 206 -9.43 19.34 7.50
CA ASN A 206 -10.20 19.88 8.62
C ASN A 206 -9.63 19.42 9.97
N ALA A 207 -8.42 18.86 9.97
CA ALA A 207 -7.81 18.31 11.15
C ALA A 207 -7.27 19.45 12.03
N GLY A 208 -7.85 19.63 13.21
CA GLY A 208 -7.32 20.56 14.22
C GLY A 208 -6.06 20.03 14.92
N GLU A 209 -5.71 20.66 16.04
CA GLU A 209 -4.57 20.27 16.90
C GLU A 209 -4.52 18.78 17.22
N TRP A 210 -3.32 18.21 17.32
CA TRP A 210 -3.14 16.83 17.79
C TRP A 210 -3.42 16.76 19.30
N THR A 211 -4.32 15.86 19.72
CA THR A 211 -4.78 15.78 21.13
C THR A 211 -4.57 14.39 21.71
N THR A 212 -4.61 14.29 23.04
CA THR A 212 -4.56 13.00 23.76
C THR A 212 -5.67 12.05 23.35
N ALA A 213 -6.85 12.56 22.97
CA ALA A 213 -7.95 11.74 22.47
C ALA A 213 -7.63 11.12 21.10
N LYS A 214 -7.02 11.89 20.20
CA LYS A 214 -6.58 11.39 18.88
C LYS A 214 -5.44 10.36 19.02
N GLU A 215 -4.51 10.62 19.94
CA GLU A 215 -3.45 9.67 20.30
C GLU A 215 -4.02 8.36 20.87
N ALA A 216 -4.99 8.43 21.76
CA ALA A 216 -5.67 7.24 22.30
C ALA A 216 -6.43 6.46 21.21
N ARG A 217 -7.11 7.17 20.30
CA ARG A 217 -7.82 6.55 19.18
C ARG A 217 -6.86 5.80 18.25
N LEU A 218 -5.78 6.43 17.83
CA LEU A 218 -4.76 5.80 16.97
C LEU A 218 -4.19 4.55 17.62
N ARG A 219 -3.76 4.64 18.89
CA ARG A 219 -3.23 3.47 19.63
C ARG A 219 -4.24 2.34 19.74
N ASN A 220 -5.51 2.65 19.97
CA ASN A 220 -6.56 1.63 20.06
C ASN A 220 -6.77 0.88 18.73
N LEU A 221 -6.70 1.59 17.60
CA LEU A 221 -6.78 0.97 16.26
C LEU A 221 -5.58 0.06 15.99
N VAL A 222 -4.37 0.53 16.28
CA VAL A 222 -3.13 -0.22 16.05
C VAL A 222 -3.05 -1.45 16.97
N GLN A 223 -3.33 -1.27 18.27
CA GLN A 223 -3.38 -2.38 19.23
C GLN A 223 -4.37 -3.45 18.79
N TYR A 224 -5.57 -3.06 18.36
CA TYR A 224 -6.57 -4.01 17.87
C TYR A 224 -6.08 -4.81 16.66
N ALA A 225 -5.40 -4.15 15.71
CA ALA A 225 -4.85 -4.80 14.53
C ALA A 225 -3.77 -5.83 14.91
N HIS A 226 -2.82 -5.41 15.74
CA HIS A 226 -1.69 -6.24 16.15
C HIS A 226 -2.10 -7.42 17.04
N GLU A 227 -3.03 -7.23 17.98
CA GLU A 227 -3.57 -8.33 18.81
C GLU A 227 -4.26 -9.42 17.97
N ARG A 228 -4.73 -9.07 16.78
CA ARG A 228 -5.39 -9.99 15.84
C ARG A 228 -4.45 -10.50 14.76
N GLY A 229 -3.23 -9.99 14.66
CA GLY A 229 -2.24 -10.39 13.66
C GLY A 229 -2.40 -9.73 12.29
N PHE A 230 -3.01 -8.55 12.22
CA PHE A 230 -3.03 -7.73 11.01
C PHE A 230 -1.81 -6.79 10.96
N TRP A 231 -1.26 -6.58 9.76
CA TRP A 231 -0.57 -5.32 9.48
C TRP A 231 -1.58 -4.18 9.34
N ILE A 232 -1.26 -2.97 9.78
CA ILE A 232 -2.13 -1.80 9.68
C ILE A 232 -1.49 -0.65 8.91
N ARG A 233 -2.27 -0.06 8.01
CA ARG A 233 -1.90 1.10 7.19
C ARG A 233 -2.82 2.28 7.44
N PHE A 234 -2.24 3.48 7.40
CA PHE A 234 -2.98 4.73 7.36
C PHE A 234 -2.58 5.61 6.18
N TYR A 235 -3.56 6.12 5.45
CA TYR A 235 -3.34 6.97 4.27
C TYR A 235 -4.29 8.19 4.18
N THR A 236 -3.89 9.27 3.50
CA THR A 236 -2.50 9.69 3.25
C THR A 236 -2.20 10.85 4.19
N LEU A 237 -0.99 10.87 4.75
CA LEU A 237 -0.60 11.85 5.75
C LEU A 237 0.38 12.84 5.14
N ASP A 238 -0.13 13.89 4.51
CA ASP A 238 0.68 14.94 3.88
C ASP A 238 0.50 16.29 4.59
N GLY A 239 1.51 17.13 4.59
CA GLY A 239 1.49 18.44 5.25
C GLY A 239 2.38 19.43 4.53
N VAL A 240 1.81 20.02 3.48
CA VAL A 240 2.46 21.06 2.67
C VAL A 240 1.61 22.31 2.64
N SER A 241 2.23 23.45 2.33
CA SER A 241 1.45 24.66 2.08
C SER A 241 0.58 24.49 0.82
N GLN A 242 -0.52 25.24 0.72
CA GLN A 242 -1.41 25.20 -0.46
C GLN A 242 -0.64 25.47 -1.76
N SER A 243 0.37 26.36 -1.73
CA SER A 243 1.22 26.66 -2.89
C SER A 243 2.12 25.51 -3.32
N GLU A 244 2.39 24.54 -2.45
CA GLU A 244 3.26 23.40 -2.73
C GLU A 244 2.49 22.17 -3.23
N GLU A 245 1.16 22.11 -3.04
CA GLU A 245 0.32 20.95 -3.37
C GLU A 245 0.51 20.51 -4.83
N SER A 246 0.27 21.41 -5.78
CA SER A 246 0.36 21.09 -7.22
C SER A 246 1.78 20.76 -7.67
N CYS A 247 2.80 21.48 -7.17
CA CYS A 247 4.19 21.24 -7.54
C CYS A 247 4.71 19.89 -7.08
N ARG A 248 4.19 19.39 -5.95
CA ARG A 248 4.58 18.10 -5.38
C ARG A 248 3.66 16.96 -5.80
N GLY A 249 2.55 17.26 -6.45
CA GLY A 249 1.56 16.27 -6.86
C GLY A 249 0.85 15.66 -5.66
N ILE A 250 0.48 16.50 -4.70
CA ILE A 250 -0.23 16.13 -3.47
C ILE A 250 -1.70 16.52 -3.64
N PHE A 251 -2.60 15.60 -3.31
CA PHE A 251 -4.04 15.87 -3.33
C PHE A 251 -4.45 16.66 -2.09
N HIS A 252 -5.20 17.75 -2.31
CA HIS A 252 -5.71 18.59 -1.22
C HIS A 252 -6.44 17.77 -0.14
N SER A 253 -7.20 16.75 -0.51
CA SER A 253 -7.94 15.87 0.41
C SER A 253 -7.07 15.12 1.42
N TYR A 254 -5.78 14.98 1.17
CA TYR A 254 -4.81 14.32 2.03
C TYR A 254 -3.91 15.29 2.82
N ASN A 255 -4.05 16.59 2.56
CA ASN A 255 -3.16 17.59 3.11
C ASN A 255 -3.67 18.16 4.45
N PHE A 256 -2.82 18.09 5.49
CA PHE A 256 -2.97 18.75 6.78
C PHE A 256 -2.61 20.25 6.75
N GLY A 257 -2.17 20.76 5.59
CA GLY A 257 -1.94 22.18 5.33
C GLY A 257 -0.60 22.73 5.82
N SER A 258 0.17 21.97 6.61
CA SER A 258 1.51 22.37 7.01
C SER A 258 2.38 21.22 7.49
N ARG A 259 3.70 21.45 7.42
CA ARG A 259 4.71 20.51 7.87
C ARG A 259 4.59 20.16 9.36
N PRO A 260 4.48 21.12 10.31
CA PRO A 260 4.32 20.80 11.73
C PRO A 260 3.05 19.99 12.00
N ALA A 261 1.96 20.25 11.27
CA ALA A 261 0.71 19.54 11.45
C ALA A 261 0.85 18.05 11.10
N VAL A 262 1.51 17.71 9.98
CA VAL A 262 1.70 16.31 9.60
C VAL A 262 2.76 15.61 10.45
N GLU A 263 3.84 16.29 10.84
CA GLU A 263 4.92 15.69 11.63
C GLU A 263 4.41 15.16 12.98
N ALA A 264 3.51 15.88 13.65
CA ALA A 264 2.90 15.42 14.89
C ALA A 264 2.19 14.05 14.72
N ARG A 265 1.58 13.83 13.55
CA ARG A 265 0.82 12.61 13.21
C ARG A 265 1.73 11.49 12.77
N TRP A 266 2.79 11.78 12.01
CA TRP A 266 3.82 10.80 11.70
C TRP A 266 4.51 10.29 12.96
N GLN A 267 4.90 11.18 13.88
CA GLN A 267 5.49 10.77 15.16
C GLN A 267 4.51 9.97 16.00
N ALA A 268 3.22 10.32 16.00
CA ALA A 268 2.20 9.53 16.69
C ALA A 268 2.01 8.14 16.07
N ALA A 269 1.99 8.05 14.74
CA ALA A 269 1.90 6.78 14.02
C ALA A 269 3.13 5.90 14.25
N GLU A 270 4.33 6.48 14.25
CA GLU A 270 5.57 5.79 14.62
C GLU A 270 5.50 5.24 16.05
N ARG A 271 5.17 6.09 17.05
CA ARG A 271 5.06 5.67 18.45
C ARG A 271 3.99 4.61 18.69
N ALA A 272 2.89 4.67 17.94
CA ALA A 272 1.81 3.69 18.03
C ALA A 272 2.19 2.34 17.40
N GLY A 273 3.25 2.27 16.59
CA GLY A 273 3.70 1.06 15.91
C GLY A 273 2.98 0.81 14.58
N VAL A 274 2.49 1.84 13.88
CA VAL A 274 1.87 1.67 12.56
C VAL A 274 2.85 1.01 11.58
N ASP A 275 2.43 -0.07 10.94
CA ASP A 275 3.27 -0.81 9.98
C ASP A 275 3.54 0.01 8.70
N TYR A 276 2.49 0.65 8.17
CA TYR A 276 2.55 1.43 6.94
C TYR A 276 1.97 2.84 7.13
N ILE A 277 2.86 3.83 7.19
CA ILE A 277 2.51 5.26 7.23
C ILE A 277 2.64 5.81 5.80
N ALA A 278 1.51 6.00 5.13
CA ALA A 278 1.48 6.43 3.73
C ALA A 278 1.55 7.96 3.60
N THR A 279 2.48 8.44 2.79
CA THR A 279 2.65 9.86 2.49
C THR A 279 3.32 10.06 1.14
N ASP A 280 2.96 11.13 0.44
CA ASP A 280 3.65 11.64 -0.75
C ASP A 280 4.98 12.33 -0.38
N GLN A 281 5.20 12.65 0.91
CA GLN A 281 6.43 13.21 1.47
C GLN A 281 7.35 12.14 2.09
N TYR A 282 7.41 10.96 1.47
CA TYR A 282 8.11 9.80 2.01
C TYR A 282 9.60 10.05 2.31
N GLU A 283 10.33 10.86 1.53
CA GLU A 283 11.72 11.20 1.87
C GLU A 283 11.85 11.94 3.21
N ASP A 284 10.90 12.82 3.48
CA ASP A 284 10.89 13.56 4.73
C ASP A 284 10.49 12.67 5.91
N LEU A 285 9.53 11.76 5.71
CA LEU A 285 9.15 10.78 6.71
C LEU A 285 10.31 9.83 6.99
N ALA A 286 11.01 9.33 5.96
CA ALA A 286 12.20 8.48 6.12
C ALA A 286 13.26 9.16 7.00
N ARG A 287 13.55 10.44 6.73
CA ARG A 287 14.46 11.23 7.57
C ARG A 287 13.98 11.29 9.01
N LEU A 288 12.69 11.54 9.25
CA LEU A 288 12.14 11.59 10.60
C LEU A 288 12.33 10.23 11.32
N LEU A 289 11.95 9.13 10.69
CA LEU A 289 12.04 7.78 11.28
C LEU A 289 13.49 7.34 11.53
N ALA A 290 14.45 7.82 10.73
CA ALA A 290 15.86 7.52 10.92
C ALA A 290 16.46 8.17 12.19
N HIS A 291 15.89 9.29 12.65
CA HIS A 291 16.34 9.96 13.89
C HIS A 291 15.69 9.37 15.16
N SER A 292 14.62 8.60 15.00
CA SER A 292 13.90 7.96 16.11
C SER A 292 14.45 6.57 16.49
N ARG A 293 15.34 5.99 15.66
CA ARG A 293 15.99 4.68 15.86
C ARG A 293 17.38 4.84 16.46
#